data_AF-A0A978SDN5-F1
#
_entry.id   AF-A0A978SDN5-F1
#
_cell.length_a   1.000
_cell.length_b   1.000
_cell.length_c   1.000
_cell.angle_alpha   90.00
_cell.angle_beta   90.00
_cell.angle_gamma   90.00
#
_symmetry.space_group_name_H-M   'P 1'
#
loop_
_entity.id
_entity.type
_entity.pdbx_description
1 polymer ?
#
loop_
_entity_poly.entity_id
_entity_poly.type
_entity_poly.pdbx_seq_one_letter_code
_entity_poly.pdbx_strand_id
1 'polypeptide(L)'
;MVETSNLESLASSIQAVASPFRGYLQDLYEQYKGVMDGAVADYIPELAIAKPESFGICVATVDGQVFEVGDCTSLFTIQSISKAFVYGLALEDHGREYVNSKVSVEPTGEAFNAIVLDEKTNRPYNPMVNAGAIATTDMIKGKGSTERLKRILDMFKRYTGRELDINVPVFLSERATGNRNRAIAYLMLNFDMITNRIDETLDLYFQQCSILVNSRDLAMMAATLANNGVNPITQERAIDGRYVQDVISVMLTCGMYDYSGEWTYRVGIPAKSGVGGGITAVVPGRIGIGTFSPPLDEKGNSVRGIKVCEDLAKDFGLHLFNGAKPDRDLEEWMNGRPADGAW
;
A
#
# COMPACT_ATOMS: atom_id res chain seq x y z
N MET A 1 -14.66 -30.91 -1.45
CA MET A 1 -13.61 -29.86 -1.51
C MET A 1 -14.02 -28.55 -0.83
N VAL A 2 -15.31 -28.21 -0.71
CA VAL A 2 -15.77 -26.98 -0.01
C VAL A 2 -15.77 -27.13 1.53
N GLU A 3 -16.00 -28.33 2.07
CA GLU A 3 -16.01 -28.55 3.53
C GLU A 3 -14.61 -28.56 4.15
N THR A 4 -13.60 -29.04 3.43
CA THR A 4 -12.21 -29.09 3.92
C THR A 4 -11.57 -27.71 4.00
N SER A 5 -11.84 -26.81 3.03
CA SER A 5 -11.29 -25.44 3.06
C SER A 5 -11.86 -24.59 4.19
N ASN A 6 -13.13 -24.83 4.58
CA ASN A 6 -13.74 -24.15 5.73
C ASN A 6 -13.14 -24.61 7.06
N LEU A 7 -12.82 -25.89 7.21
CA LEU A 7 -12.16 -26.44 8.39
C LEU A 7 -10.71 -25.95 8.52
N GLU A 8 -9.96 -25.91 7.42
CA GLU A 8 -8.59 -25.36 7.40
C GLU A 8 -8.57 -23.86 7.71
N SER A 9 -9.50 -23.09 7.14
CA SER A 9 -9.69 -21.66 7.44
C SER A 9 -10.04 -21.42 8.92
N LEU A 10 -10.94 -22.24 9.49
CA LEU A 10 -11.31 -22.15 10.89
C LEU A 10 -10.14 -22.50 11.82
N ALA A 11 -9.38 -23.55 11.50
CA ALA A 11 -8.20 -23.97 12.25
C ALA A 11 -7.08 -22.91 12.21
N SER A 12 -6.82 -22.34 11.04
CA SER A 12 -5.88 -21.22 10.85
C SER A 12 -6.29 -19.99 11.67
N SER A 13 -7.59 -19.67 11.67
CA SER A 13 -8.14 -18.56 12.47
C SER A 13 -7.99 -18.80 13.97
N ILE A 14 -8.24 -20.02 14.46
CA ILE A 14 -8.05 -20.38 15.88
C ILE A 14 -6.58 -20.29 16.28
N GLN A 15 -5.68 -20.78 15.43
CA GLN A 15 -4.23 -20.72 15.67
C GLN A 15 -3.73 -19.26 15.73
N ALA A 16 -4.20 -18.39 14.82
CA ALA A 16 -3.85 -16.98 14.82
C ALA A 16 -4.36 -16.24 16.08
N VAL A 17 -5.52 -16.63 16.62
CA VAL A 17 -6.05 -16.06 17.87
C VAL A 17 -5.23 -16.46 19.09
N ALA A 18 -4.75 -17.71 19.15
CA ALA A 18 -3.97 -18.24 20.27
C ALA A 18 -2.46 -17.94 20.18
N SER A 19 -2.00 -17.37 19.07
CA SER A 19 -0.59 -17.10 18.79
C SER A 19 0.00 -16.01 19.69
N PRO A 20 1.22 -16.18 20.24
CA PRO A 20 1.91 -15.12 20.98
C PRO A 20 2.20 -13.90 20.10
N PHE A 21 2.27 -14.06 18.77
CA PHE A 21 2.40 -12.94 17.84
C PHE A 21 1.20 -11.97 17.92
N ARG A 22 -0.02 -12.47 18.11
CA ARG A 22 -1.19 -11.60 18.33
C ARG A 22 -1.05 -10.79 19.62
N GLY A 23 -0.53 -11.41 20.68
CA GLY A 23 -0.21 -10.74 21.94
C GLY A 23 0.79 -9.61 21.74
N TYR A 24 1.85 -9.84 20.96
CA TYR A 24 2.80 -8.79 20.59
C TYR A 24 2.15 -7.62 19.84
N LEU A 25 1.28 -7.89 18.85
CA LEU A 25 0.56 -6.82 18.15
C LEU A 25 -0.37 -6.04 19.10
N GLN A 26 -0.94 -6.72 20.10
CA GLN A 26 -1.72 -6.08 21.17
C GLN A 26 -0.87 -5.16 22.02
N ASP A 27 0.36 -5.56 22.37
CA ASP A 27 1.29 -4.73 23.11
C ASP A 27 1.69 -3.48 22.32
N LEU A 28 1.99 -3.62 21.02
CA LEU A 28 2.26 -2.48 20.14
C LEU A 28 1.06 -1.53 20.02
N TYR A 29 -0.15 -2.08 19.88
CA TYR A 29 -1.37 -1.28 19.86
C TYR A 29 -1.54 -0.49 21.16
N GLU A 30 -1.40 -1.14 22.31
CA GLU A 30 -1.51 -0.49 23.63
C GLU A 30 -0.42 0.56 23.87
N GLN A 31 0.80 0.29 23.42
CA GLN A 31 1.93 1.22 23.49
C GLN A 31 1.67 2.49 22.67
N TYR A 32 1.07 2.37 21.49
CA TYR A 32 0.93 3.49 20.55
C TYR A 32 -0.47 4.11 20.47
N LYS A 33 -1.52 3.50 21.01
CA LYS A 33 -2.89 4.03 20.91
C LYS A 33 -3.04 5.45 21.47
N GLY A 34 -2.25 5.81 22.48
CA GLY A 34 -2.23 7.13 23.10
C GLY A 34 -1.35 8.17 22.41
N VAL A 35 -0.59 7.79 21.39
CA VAL A 35 0.23 8.72 20.60
C VAL A 35 -0.69 9.44 19.61
N MET A 36 -0.83 10.75 19.80
CA MET A 36 -1.72 11.61 19.00
C MET A 36 -0.94 12.69 18.22
N ASP A 37 0.37 12.51 18.07
CA ASP A 37 1.22 13.42 17.29
C ASP A 37 0.78 13.46 15.81
N GLY A 38 1.07 14.59 15.15
CA GLY A 38 0.70 14.83 13.76
C GLY A 38 -0.70 15.45 13.60
N ALA A 39 -1.21 15.46 12.37
CA ALA A 39 -2.51 16.04 12.03
C ALA A 39 -3.26 15.19 11.01
N VAL A 40 -4.59 15.16 11.11
CA VAL A 40 -5.45 14.56 10.08
C VAL A 40 -5.39 15.41 8.83
N ALA A 41 -5.33 14.78 7.65
CA ALA A 41 -5.39 15.51 6.38
C ALA A 41 -6.71 16.27 6.25
N ASP A 42 -6.64 17.56 5.92
CA ASP A 42 -7.78 18.48 5.93
C ASP A 42 -7.91 19.33 4.65
N TYR A 43 -7.07 19.07 3.63
CA TYR A 43 -7.09 19.83 2.38
C TYR A 43 -8.38 19.61 1.55
N ILE A 44 -9.13 18.54 1.86
CA ILE A 44 -10.54 18.39 1.47
C ILE A 44 -11.40 18.08 2.71
N PRO A 45 -12.66 18.55 2.76
CA PRO A 45 -13.53 18.38 3.92
C PRO A 45 -13.74 16.92 4.34
N GLU A 46 -13.83 16.00 3.38
CA GLU A 46 -14.14 14.59 3.63
C GLU A 46 -13.02 13.86 4.38
N LEU A 47 -11.76 14.27 4.22
CA LEU A 47 -10.64 13.67 4.97
C LEU A 47 -10.61 14.15 6.43
N ALA A 48 -11.01 15.39 6.68
CA ALA A 48 -11.04 15.97 8.03
C ALA A 48 -12.07 15.29 8.96
N ILE A 49 -12.99 14.48 8.42
CA ILE A 49 -13.97 13.70 9.18
C ILE A 49 -13.32 12.46 9.84
N ALA A 50 -12.13 12.05 9.40
CA ALA A 50 -11.44 10.89 9.95
C ALA A 50 -11.18 11.08 11.45
N LYS A 51 -11.51 10.04 12.23
CA LYS A 51 -11.36 10.03 13.69
C LYS A 51 -9.87 9.93 14.07
N PRO A 52 -9.27 10.96 14.68
CA PRO A 52 -7.84 10.94 15.03
C PRO A 52 -7.46 9.75 15.92
N GLU A 53 -8.38 9.28 16.76
CA GLU A 53 -8.16 8.16 17.68
C GLU A 53 -8.11 6.80 16.99
N SER A 54 -8.68 6.66 15.79
CA SER A 54 -8.77 5.36 15.11
C SER A 54 -7.40 4.77 14.82
N PHE A 55 -7.22 3.51 15.23
CA PHE A 55 -5.94 2.82 15.10
C PHE A 55 -6.17 1.32 14.90
N GLY A 56 -5.67 0.76 13.80
CA GLY A 56 -5.77 -0.67 13.51
C GLY A 56 -4.47 -1.21 12.93
N ILE A 57 -4.04 -2.37 13.42
CA ILE A 57 -2.85 -3.10 12.98
C ILE A 57 -3.28 -4.47 12.49
N CYS A 58 -3.01 -4.77 11.22
CA CYS A 58 -3.24 -6.08 10.64
C CYS A 58 -1.95 -6.63 10.02
N VAL A 59 -1.69 -7.92 10.24
CA VAL A 59 -0.62 -8.66 9.59
C VAL A 59 -1.24 -9.90 8.95
N ALA A 60 -0.95 -10.12 7.67
CA ALA A 60 -1.36 -11.31 6.94
C ALA A 60 -0.12 -12.07 6.44
N THR A 61 -0.10 -13.37 6.59
CA THR A 61 1.03 -14.22 6.17
C THR A 61 0.82 -14.77 4.75
N VAL A 62 1.90 -15.24 4.13
CA VAL A 62 1.82 -15.87 2.78
C VAL A 62 1.09 -17.22 2.78
N ASP A 63 0.90 -17.85 3.95
CA ASP A 63 0.09 -19.07 4.14
C ASP A 63 -1.36 -18.77 4.59
N GLY A 64 -1.75 -17.50 4.69
CA GLY A 64 -3.14 -17.08 4.86
C GLY A 64 -3.61 -16.90 6.30
N GLN A 65 -2.72 -16.96 7.30
CA GLN A 65 -3.03 -16.52 8.66
C GLN A 65 -3.19 -15.00 8.71
N VAL A 66 -4.15 -14.51 9.50
CA VAL A 66 -4.45 -13.09 9.65
C VAL A 66 -4.51 -12.73 11.13
N PHE A 67 -3.70 -11.76 11.53
CA PHE A 67 -3.60 -11.25 12.89
C PHE A 67 -4.09 -9.80 12.92
N GLU A 68 -5.08 -9.50 13.76
CA GLU A 68 -5.77 -8.20 13.79
C GLU A 68 -5.88 -7.68 15.23
N VAL A 69 -5.56 -6.40 15.41
CA VAL A 69 -5.70 -5.67 16.67
C VAL A 69 -6.20 -4.24 16.39
N GLY A 70 -7.14 -3.76 17.21
CA GLY A 70 -7.72 -2.41 17.07
C GLY A 70 -8.76 -2.32 15.95
N ASP A 71 -8.89 -1.13 15.35
CA ASP A 71 -9.90 -0.74 14.37
C ASP A 71 -9.58 -1.27 12.95
N CYS A 72 -9.35 -2.58 12.80
CA CYS A 72 -8.90 -3.18 11.52
C CYS A 72 -9.96 -3.18 10.40
N THR A 73 -11.23 -2.96 10.73
CA THR A 73 -12.36 -2.99 9.77
C THR A 73 -12.87 -1.61 9.39
N SER A 74 -12.36 -0.55 10.01
CA SER A 74 -12.72 0.84 9.69
C SER A 74 -12.30 1.17 8.27
N LEU A 75 -13.26 1.58 7.44
CA LEU A 75 -13.02 1.95 6.05
C LEU A 75 -12.47 3.37 5.95
N PHE A 76 -11.45 3.53 5.10
CA PHE A 76 -10.86 4.80 4.72
C PHE A 76 -10.47 4.75 3.23
N THR A 77 -10.19 5.92 2.64
CA THR A 77 -9.76 5.98 1.24
C THR A 77 -8.30 5.56 1.10
N ILE A 78 -8.00 4.67 0.14
CA ILE A 78 -6.67 4.11 -0.08
C ILE A 78 -5.62 5.17 -0.48
N GLN A 79 -6.06 6.24 -1.14
CA GLN A 79 -5.22 7.36 -1.56
C GLN A 79 -3.99 6.90 -2.35
N SER A 80 -2.83 7.52 -2.11
CA SER A 80 -1.57 7.21 -2.79
C SER A 80 -1.08 5.77 -2.64
N ILE A 81 -1.67 4.95 -1.75
CA ILE A 81 -1.34 3.52 -1.68
C ILE A 81 -1.72 2.83 -3.01
N SER A 82 -2.79 3.27 -3.66
CA SER A 82 -3.27 2.73 -4.94
C SER A 82 -2.21 2.73 -6.05
N LYS A 83 -1.30 3.71 -6.03
CA LYS A 83 -0.28 3.95 -7.07
C LYS A 83 0.61 2.73 -7.33
N ALA A 84 1.02 2.03 -6.27
CA ALA A 84 1.88 0.86 -6.39
C ALA A 84 1.20 -0.28 -7.16
N PHE A 85 -0.09 -0.49 -6.90
CA PHE A 85 -0.88 -1.56 -7.51
C PHE A 85 -1.24 -1.22 -8.95
N VAL A 86 -1.60 0.03 -9.24
CA VAL A 86 -1.91 0.48 -10.61
C VAL A 86 -0.65 0.54 -11.49
N TYR A 87 0.52 0.82 -10.93
CA TYR A 87 1.80 0.60 -11.61
C TYR A 87 1.99 -0.86 -12.02
N GLY A 88 1.73 -1.80 -11.11
CA GLY A 88 1.73 -3.24 -11.40
C GLY A 88 0.78 -3.62 -12.54
N LEU A 89 -0.43 -3.06 -12.57
CA LEU A 89 -1.39 -3.29 -13.64
C LEU A 89 -0.93 -2.70 -14.99
N ALA A 90 -0.31 -1.53 -14.99
CA ALA A 90 0.28 -0.95 -16.19
C ALA A 90 1.40 -1.84 -16.77
N LEU A 91 2.22 -2.46 -15.90
CA LEU A 91 3.21 -3.45 -16.30
C LEU A 91 2.58 -4.71 -16.89
N GLU A 92 1.49 -5.22 -16.33
CA GLU A 92 0.74 -6.35 -16.92
C GLU A 92 0.16 -6.00 -18.29
N ASP A 93 -0.32 -4.77 -18.46
CA ASP A 93 -0.93 -4.32 -19.70
C ASP A 93 0.08 -4.12 -20.82
N HIS A 94 1.26 -3.56 -20.55
CA HIS A 94 2.17 -3.10 -21.62
C HIS A 94 3.60 -3.65 -21.53
N GLY A 95 3.97 -4.28 -20.41
CA GLY A 95 5.33 -4.72 -20.15
C GLY A 95 6.28 -3.59 -19.77
N ARG A 96 7.46 -3.98 -19.26
CA ARG A 96 8.47 -3.07 -18.71
C ARG A 96 8.95 -2.01 -19.68
N GLU A 97 9.25 -2.41 -20.91
CA GLU A 97 9.86 -1.51 -21.91
C GLU A 97 8.95 -0.31 -22.18
N TYR A 98 7.67 -0.56 -22.44
CA TYR A 98 6.70 0.49 -22.69
C TYR A 98 6.48 1.36 -21.45
N VAL A 99 6.24 0.77 -20.27
CA VAL A 99 6.02 1.54 -19.05
C VAL A 99 7.23 2.43 -18.71
N ASN A 100 8.44 1.88 -18.83
CA ASN A 100 9.69 2.61 -18.55
C ASN A 100 9.97 3.72 -19.58
N SER A 101 9.40 3.62 -20.80
CA SER A 101 9.48 4.70 -21.78
C SER A 101 8.66 5.94 -21.38
N LYS A 102 7.70 5.78 -20.46
CA LYS A 102 6.77 6.83 -20.02
C LYS A 102 6.99 7.27 -18.58
N VAL A 103 7.47 6.40 -17.70
CA VAL A 103 7.72 6.68 -16.28
C VAL A 103 9.03 6.02 -15.87
N SER A 104 9.91 6.75 -15.18
CA SER A 104 11.16 6.19 -14.65
C SER A 104 10.91 5.39 -13.35
N VAL A 105 11.97 4.98 -12.65
CA VAL A 105 11.90 4.26 -11.36
C VAL A 105 12.81 4.86 -10.28
N GLU A 106 13.35 6.05 -10.56
CA GLU A 106 14.32 6.72 -9.70
C GLU A 106 13.60 7.59 -8.64
N PRO A 107 14.15 7.73 -7.43
CA PRO A 107 13.66 8.71 -6.47
C PRO A 107 13.84 10.14 -6.99
N THR A 108 12.93 11.04 -6.63
CA THR A 108 12.98 12.45 -7.05
C THR A 108 14.00 13.28 -6.25
N GLY A 109 14.19 12.97 -4.97
CA GLY A 109 14.85 13.88 -4.01
C GLY A 109 14.03 15.12 -3.63
N GLU A 110 13.04 15.47 -4.45
CA GLU A 110 12.07 16.55 -4.26
C GLU A 110 10.79 16.09 -3.55
N ALA A 111 10.08 17.06 -2.96
CA ALA A 111 8.79 16.85 -2.32
C ALA A 111 7.82 16.08 -3.23
N PHE A 112 7.07 15.12 -2.70
CA PHE A 112 6.19 14.25 -3.49
C PHE A 112 5.18 14.97 -4.40
N ASN A 113 4.84 16.20 -4.03
CA ASN A 113 3.87 17.01 -4.74
C ASN A 113 4.55 17.84 -5.84
N ALA A 114 5.87 18.03 -5.83
CA ALA A 114 6.62 18.90 -6.74
C ALA A 114 6.29 18.60 -8.21
N ILE A 115 6.12 19.65 -9.02
CA ILE A 115 5.84 19.53 -10.45
C ILE A 115 7.19 19.43 -11.16
N VAL A 116 7.85 18.28 -11.02
CA VAL A 116 9.19 18.04 -11.59
C VAL A 116 9.15 16.79 -12.45
N LEU A 117 9.74 16.91 -13.63
CA LEU A 117 10.01 15.81 -14.55
C LEU A 117 11.53 15.71 -14.73
N ASP A 118 12.00 14.54 -15.14
CA ASP A 118 13.42 14.34 -15.45
C ASP A 118 13.84 15.30 -16.58
N GLU A 119 14.84 16.15 -16.35
CA GLU A 119 15.20 17.22 -17.29
C GLU A 119 15.73 16.70 -18.64
N LYS A 120 16.25 15.46 -18.67
CA LYS A 120 16.85 14.87 -19.86
C LYS A 120 15.82 14.12 -20.70
N THR A 121 14.90 13.43 -20.04
CA THR A 121 13.95 12.49 -20.66
C THR A 121 12.51 12.97 -20.60
N ASN A 122 12.22 14.01 -19.82
CA ASN A 122 10.89 14.55 -19.53
C ASN A 122 9.90 13.54 -18.91
N ARG A 123 10.38 12.38 -18.49
CA ARG A 123 9.58 11.35 -17.81
C ARG A 123 9.36 11.75 -16.36
N PRO A 124 8.20 11.41 -15.76
CA PRO A 124 8.07 11.41 -14.31
C PRO A 124 9.09 10.44 -13.69
N TYR A 125 9.65 10.81 -12.54
CA TYR A 125 10.76 10.09 -11.91
C TYR A 125 10.41 8.67 -11.45
N ASN A 126 9.20 8.45 -10.94
CA ASN A 126 8.74 7.14 -10.51
C ASN A 126 7.21 7.09 -10.43
N PRO A 127 6.59 5.90 -10.44
CA PRO A 127 5.14 5.74 -10.32
C PRO A 127 4.55 6.11 -8.95
N MET A 128 5.36 6.38 -7.91
CA MET A 128 4.85 6.66 -6.55
C MET A 128 4.56 8.16 -6.32
N VAL A 129 5.16 9.05 -7.14
CA VAL A 129 4.80 10.47 -7.20
C VAL A 129 3.56 10.69 -8.07
N ASN A 130 2.87 11.83 -7.91
CA ASN A 130 1.60 12.09 -8.61
C ASN A 130 1.73 12.04 -10.13
N ALA A 131 2.80 12.62 -10.68
CA ALA A 131 3.04 12.62 -12.12
C ALA A 131 3.16 11.20 -12.70
N GLY A 132 4.01 10.36 -12.10
CA GLY A 132 4.16 8.98 -12.53
C GLY A 132 2.90 8.15 -12.32
N ALA A 133 2.18 8.38 -11.22
CA ALA A 133 0.91 7.70 -10.99
C ALA A 133 -0.14 8.05 -12.05
N ILE A 134 -0.32 9.33 -12.38
CA ILE A 134 -1.23 9.77 -13.45
C ILE A 134 -0.81 9.15 -14.79
N ALA A 135 0.49 9.11 -15.08
CA ALA A 135 1.00 8.46 -16.29
C ALA A 135 0.70 6.96 -16.32
N THR A 136 0.91 6.23 -15.22
CA THR A 136 0.53 4.80 -15.15
C THR A 136 -0.98 4.58 -15.24
N THR A 137 -1.78 5.49 -14.68
CA THR A 137 -3.25 5.46 -14.81
C THR A 137 -3.68 5.67 -16.27
N ASP A 138 -3.01 6.54 -17.02
CA ASP A 138 -3.28 6.76 -18.45
C ASP A 138 -3.12 5.47 -19.27
N MET A 139 -2.17 4.62 -18.87
CA MET A 139 -1.86 3.36 -19.55
C MET A 139 -2.92 2.27 -19.33
N ILE A 140 -3.80 2.36 -18.34
CA ILE A 140 -4.75 1.29 -18.03
C ILE A 140 -5.67 1.01 -19.22
N LYS A 141 -5.66 -0.24 -19.70
CA LYS A 141 -6.43 -0.66 -20.89
C LYS A 141 -7.93 -0.57 -20.65
N GLY A 142 -8.64 -0.15 -21.69
CA GLY A 142 -10.10 -0.11 -21.78
C GLY A 142 -10.56 0.90 -22.83
N LYS A 143 -11.73 0.68 -23.43
CA LYS A 143 -12.27 1.54 -24.50
C LYS A 143 -12.81 2.89 -24.00
N GLY A 144 -12.96 3.05 -22.70
CA GLY A 144 -13.40 4.29 -22.05
C GLY A 144 -13.38 4.17 -20.53
N SER A 145 -13.86 5.20 -19.84
CA SER A 145 -13.75 5.35 -18.38
C SER A 145 -14.33 4.16 -17.60
N THR A 146 -15.49 3.63 -18.01
CA THR A 146 -16.16 2.53 -17.30
C THR A 146 -15.36 1.23 -17.35
N GLU A 147 -14.84 0.84 -18.52
CA GLU A 147 -14.03 -0.38 -18.63
C GLU A 147 -12.71 -0.25 -17.87
N ARG A 148 -12.07 0.93 -17.93
CA ARG A 148 -10.81 1.19 -17.22
C ARG A 148 -11.01 1.18 -15.70
N LEU A 149 -12.09 1.79 -15.20
CA LEU A 149 -12.43 1.75 -13.78
C LEU A 149 -12.72 0.33 -13.31
N LYS A 150 -13.55 -0.41 -14.06
CA LYS A 150 -13.83 -1.81 -13.77
C LYS A 150 -12.55 -2.63 -13.71
N ARG A 151 -11.60 -2.40 -14.64
CA ARG A 151 -10.30 -3.07 -14.63
C ARG A 151 -9.48 -2.81 -13.36
N ILE A 152 -9.49 -1.58 -12.85
CA ILE A 152 -8.84 -1.23 -11.57
C ILE A 152 -9.54 -1.92 -10.40
N LEU A 153 -10.87 -1.87 -10.32
CA LEU A 153 -11.63 -2.50 -9.24
C LEU A 153 -11.49 -4.03 -9.25
N ASP A 154 -11.58 -4.65 -10.43
CA ASP A 154 -11.34 -6.09 -10.62
C ASP A 154 -9.91 -6.46 -10.20
N MET A 155 -8.91 -5.63 -10.50
CA MET A 155 -7.54 -5.85 -10.01
C MET A 155 -7.48 -5.82 -8.49
N PHE A 156 -7.98 -4.77 -7.83
CA PHE A 156 -7.93 -4.69 -6.37
C PHE A 156 -8.73 -5.81 -5.69
N LYS A 157 -9.85 -6.24 -6.28
CA LYS A 157 -10.61 -7.41 -5.82
C LYS A 157 -9.75 -8.66 -5.75
N ARG A 158 -8.89 -8.91 -6.74
CA ARG A 158 -7.96 -10.06 -6.72
C ARG A 158 -6.97 -9.96 -5.56
N TYR A 159 -6.51 -8.76 -5.23
CA TYR A 159 -5.62 -8.53 -4.09
C TYR A 159 -6.31 -8.67 -2.73
N THR A 160 -7.53 -8.17 -2.56
CA THR A 160 -8.22 -8.15 -1.26
C THR A 160 -9.09 -9.38 -1.02
N GLY A 161 -9.50 -10.06 -2.08
CA GLY A 161 -10.48 -11.15 -2.05
C GLY A 161 -11.93 -10.68 -1.89
N ARG A 162 -12.21 -9.37 -2.03
CA ARG A 162 -13.57 -8.80 -1.92
C ARG A 162 -13.81 -7.65 -2.90
N GLU A 163 -15.06 -7.38 -3.19
CA GLU A 163 -15.45 -6.17 -3.92
C GLU A 163 -15.13 -4.91 -3.10
N LEU A 164 -14.77 -3.83 -3.80
CA LEU A 164 -14.39 -2.56 -3.20
C LEU A 164 -15.22 -1.42 -3.79
N ASP A 165 -15.64 -0.52 -2.91
CA ASP A 165 -16.45 0.64 -3.26
C ASP A 165 -15.59 1.89 -3.40
N ILE A 166 -16.11 2.88 -4.13
CA ILE A 166 -15.50 4.20 -4.26
C ILE A 166 -16.24 5.15 -3.32
N ASN A 167 -15.50 5.91 -2.51
CA ASN A 167 -16.03 7.03 -1.77
C ASN A 167 -16.32 8.20 -2.74
N VAL A 168 -17.56 8.28 -3.21
CA VAL A 168 -17.99 9.31 -4.16
C VAL A 168 -17.77 10.73 -3.62
N PRO A 169 -18.09 11.07 -2.35
CA PRO A 169 -17.75 12.38 -1.79
C PRO A 169 -16.28 12.76 -1.92
N VAL A 170 -15.35 11.89 -1.51
CA VAL A 170 -13.90 12.13 -1.63
C VAL A 170 -13.51 12.31 -3.10
N PHE A 171 -13.99 11.44 -3.99
CA PHE A 171 -13.74 11.54 -5.43
C PHE A 171 -14.15 12.91 -5.99
N LEU A 172 -15.36 13.38 -5.67
CA LEU A 172 -15.87 14.65 -6.18
C LEU A 172 -15.06 15.84 -5.64
N SER A 173 -14.65 15.81 -4.36
CA SER A 173 -13.83 16.86 -3.76
C SER A 173 -12.40 16.89 -4.30
N GLU A 174 -11.75 15.74 -4.46
CA GLU A 174 -10.45 15.61 -5.12
C GLU A 174 -10.51 16.13 -6.56
N ARG A 175 -11.55 15.75 -7.30
CA ARG A 175 -11.77 16.22 -8.67
C ARG A 175 -11.96 17.74 -8.70
N ALA A 176 -12.73 18.32 -7.80
CA ALA A 176 -12.99 19.76 -7.77
C ALA A 176 -11.74 20.58 -7.43
N THR A 177 -10.85 20.06 -6.58
CA THR A 177 -9.69 20.81 -6.05
C THR A 177 -8.35 20.44 -6.69
N GLY A 178 -8.31 19.38 -7.52
CA GLY A 178 -7.11 18.81 -8.14
C GLY A 178 -6.40 19.65 -9.23
N ASN A 179 -6.37 20.98 -9.11
CA ASN A 179 -5.73 21.89 -10.05
C ASN A 179 -4.24 21.57 -10.29
N ARG A 180 -3.53 21.14 -9.24
CA ARG A 180 -2.13 20.71 -9.35
C ARG A 180 -1.98 19.49 -10.26
N ASN A 181 -2.85 18.50 -10.11
CA ASN A 181 -2.83 17.30 -10.96
C ASN A 181 -3.21 17.64 -12.41
N ARG A 182 -4.11 18.61 -12.63
CA ARG A 182 -4.37 19.16 -13.98
C ARG A 182 -3.13 19.79 -14.59
N ALA A 183 -2.42 20.64 -13.85
CA ALA A 183 -1.19 21.26 -14.34
C ALA A 183 -0.12 20.21 -14.69
N ILE A 184 0.06 19.19 -13.83
CA ILE A 184 0.95 18.05 -14.09
C ILE A 184 0.53 17.30 -15.37
N ALA A 185 -0.77 17.03 -15.55
CA ALA A 185 -1.27 16.32 -16.73
C ALA A 185 -1.02 17.10 -18.03
N TYR A 186 -1.30 18.40 -18.07
CA TYR A 186 -1.02 19.23 -19.24
C TYR A 186 0.48 19.31 -19.56
N LEU A 187 1.33 19.38 -18.53
CA LEU A 187 2.78 19.34 -18.72
C LEU A 187 3.23 17.99 -19.30
N MET A 188 2.71 16.88 -18.78
CA MET A 188 3.01 15.54 -19.29
C MET A 188 2.48 15.30 -20.70
N LEU A 189 1.34 15.90 -21.07
CA LEU A 189 0.82 15.87 -22.45
C LEU A 189 1.79 16.54 -23.41
N ASN A 190 2.37 17.70 -23.04
CA ASN A 190 3.36 18.39 -23.86
C ASN A 190 4.60 17.53 -24.16
N PHE A 191 4.95 16.60 -23.27
CA PHE A 191 6.08 15.70 -23.42
C PHE A 191 5.70 14.29 -23.90
N ASP A 192 4.46 14.09 -24.37
CA ASP A 192 3.93 12.79 -24.81
C ASP A 192 4.01 11.68 -23.75
N MET A 193 4.02 12.04 -22.45
CA MET A 193 4.05 11.08 -21.34
C MET A 193 2.66 10.51 -21.03
N ILE A 194 1.62 11.24 -21.40
CA ILE A 194 0.22 10.79 -21.36
C ILE A 194 -0.47 11.10 -22.69
N THR A 195 -1.60 10.45 -22.95
CA THR A 195 -2.45 10.72 -24.10
C THR A 195 -3.33 11.97 -23.90
N ASN A 196 -3.99 12.42 -24.97
CA ASN A 196 -4.86 13.60 -24.95
C ASN A 196 -6.19 13.41 -24.19
N ARG A 197 -6.43 12.25 -23.57
CA ARG A 197 -7.64 11.96 -22.77
C ARG A 197 -7.53 12.45 -21.32
N ILE A 198 -7.01 13.67 -21.13
CA ILE A 198 -6.63 14.20 -19.80
C ILE A 198 -7.75 14.05 -18.77
N ASP A 199 -8.97 14.50 -19.09
CA ASP A 199 -10.08 14.48 -18.13
C ASP A 199 -10.46 13.05 -17.72
N GLU A 200 -10.51 12.11 -18.66
CA GLU A 200 -10.78 10.71 -18.35
C GLU A 200 -9.69 10.09 -17.47
N THR A 201 -8.43 10.38 -17.75
CA THR A 201 -7.29 9.87 -16.99
C THR A 201 -7.23 10.46 -15.59
N LEU A 202 -7.54 11.76 -15.43
CA LEU A 202 -7.62 12.39 -14.13
C LEU A 202 -8.83 11.89 -13.32
N ASP A 203 -10.00 11.74 -13.92
CA ASP A 203 -11.16 11.17 -13.23
C ASP A 203 -10.86 9.74 -12.75
N LEU A 204 -10.22 8.90 -13.58
CA LEU A 204 -9.79 7.57 -13.18
C LEU A 204 -8.75 7.61 -12.05
N TYR A 205 -7.81 8.57 -12.09
CA TYR A 205 -6.81 8.78 -11.05
C TYR A 205 -7.45 9.19 -9.71
N PHE A 206 -8.46 10.06 -9.72
CA PHE A 206 -9.19 10.45 -8.51
C PHE A 206 -10.07 9.31 -7.98
N GLN A 207 -10.69 8.53 -8.87
CA GLN A 207 -11.46 7.35 -8.51
C GLN A 207 -10.59 6.29 -7.83
N GLN A 208 -9.41 5.95 -8.35
CA GLN A 208 -8.52 4.97 -7.70
C GLN A 208 -8.09 5.41 -6.29
N CYS A 209 -7.83 6.71 -6.08
CA CYS A 209 -7.43 7.24 -4.78
C CYS A 209 -8.59 7.18 -3.77
N SER A 210 -9.82 7.17 -4.27
CA SER A 210 -11.05 7.20 -3.47
C SER A 210 -11.61 5.81 -3.16
N ILE A 211 -10.92 4.73 -3.54
CA ILE A 211 -11.33 3.35 -3.21
C ILE A 211 -11.27 3.14 -1.69
N LEU A 212 -12.32 2.53 -1.12
CA LEU A 212 -12.44 2.25 0.31
C LEU A 212 -11.78 0.92 0.68
N VAL A 213 -10.82 1.00 1.59
CA VAL A 213 -10.08 -0.13 2.16
C VAL A 213 -10.05 -0.02 3.68
N ASN A 214 -9.68 -1.10 4.36
CA ASN A 214 -9.34 -1.12 5.77
C ASN A 214 -7.93 -1.71 5.99
N SER A 215 -7.46 -1.77 7.24
CA SER A 215 -6.12 -2.32 7.54
C SER A 215 -5.96 -3.78 7.10
N ARG A 216 -7.03 -4.57 7.19
CA ARG A 216 -7.04 -5.97 6.74
C ARG A 216 -6.84 -6.08 5.23
N ASP A 217 -7.50 -5.23 4.45
CA ASP A 217 -7.31 -5.17 3.00
C ASP A 217 -5.86 -4.79 2.66
N LEU A 218 -5.30 -3.78 3.34
CA LEU A 218 -3.90 -3.38 3.12
C LEU A 218 -2.91 -4.49 3.45
N ALA A 219 -3.13 -5.24 4.54
CA ALA A 219 -2.31 -6.38 4.90
C ALA A 219 -2.42 -7.51 3.87
N MET A 220 -3.63 -7.81 3.39
CA MET A 220 -3.88 -8.84 2.38
C MET A 220 -3.26 -8.48 1.01
N MET A 221 -3.36 -7.21 0.61
CA MET A 221 -2.72 -6.67 -0.58
C MET A 221 -1.19 -6.81 -0.50
N ALA A 222 -0.59 -6.49 0.64
CA ALA A 222 0.84 -6.69 0.87
C ALA A 222 1.22 -8.17 0.91
N ALA A 223 0.44 -9.03 1.56
CA ALA A 223 0.70 -10.47 1.64
C ALA A 223 0.62 -11.13 0.25
N THR A 224 -0.27 -10.64 -0.61
CA THR A 224 -0.34 -11.03 -2.03
C THR A 224 0.95 -10.71 -2.78
N LEU A 225 1.53 -9.51 -2.58
CA LEU A 225 2.84 -9.17 -3.15
C LEU A 225 3.96 -10.00 -2.53
N ALA A 226 3.93 -10.22 -1.21
CA ALA A 226 4.89 -11.09 -0.52
C ALA A 226 4.83 -12.54 -1.03
N ASN A 227 3.65 -13.00 -1.47
CA ASN A 227 3.39 -14.32 -2.03
C ASN A 227 3.46 -14.34 -3.57
N ASN A 228 4.41 -13.61 -4.16
CA ASN A 228 4.68 -13.61 -5.61
C ASN A 228 3.43 -13.33 -6.48
N GLY A 229 2.57 -12.42 -6.01
CA GLY A 229 1.38 -11.94 -6.71
C GLY A 229 0.16 -12.83 -6.59
N VAL A 230 0.15 -13.80 -5.67
CA VAL A 230 -0.98 -14.71 -5.42
C VAL A 230 -1.61 -14.41 -4.06
N ASN A 231 -2.90 -14.13 -4.03
CA ASN A 231 -3.62 -13.87 -2.79
C ASN A 231 -3.57 -15.13 -1.90
N PRO A 232 -3.06 -15.05 -0.66
CA PRO A 232 -2.81 -16.22 0.16
C PRO A 232 -4.09 -16.93 0.63
N ILE A 233 -5.24 -16.25 0.63
CA ILE A 233 -6.52 -16.86 0.99
C ILE A 233 -7.28 -17.35 -0.24
N THR A 234 -7.48 -16.49 -1.24
CA THR A 234 -8.30 -16.86 -2.41
C THR A 234 -7.55 -17.71 -3.41
N GLN A 235 -6.21 -17.76 -3.31
CA GLN A 235 -5.29 -18.42 -4.26
C GLN A 235 -5.39 -17.86 -5.69
N GLU A 236 -6.03 -16.70 -5.85
CA GLU A 236 -6.13 -16.00 -7.12
C GLU A 236 -4.87 -15.18 -7.39
N ARG A 237 -4.38 -15.22 -8.64
CA ARG A 237 -3.27 -14.38 -9.07
C ARG A 237 -3.72 -12.95 -9.31
N ALA A 238 -3.31 -12.03 -8.45
CA ALA A 238 -3.61 -10.61 -8.54
C ALA A 238 -2.63 -9.85 -9.47
N ILE A 239 -1.41 -10.35 -9.62
CA ILE A 239 -0.42 -9.84 -10.57
C ILE A 239 0.50 -10.98 -11.03
N ASP A 240 0.95 -10.92 -12.28
CA ASP A 240 2.01 -11.77 -12.78
C ASP A 240 3.26 -11.62 -11.90
N GLY A 241 3.73 -12.76 -11.36
CA GLY A 241 4.85 -12.80 -10.42
C GLY A 241 6.13 -12.16 -10.98
N ARG A 242 6.29 -12.14 -12.31
CA ARG A 242 7.42 -11.46 -12.92
C ARG A 242 7.47 -9.97 -12.57
N TYR A 243 6.35 -9.29 -12.37
CA TYR A 243 6.29 -7.84 -12.12
C TYR A 243 6.29 -7.46 -10.63
N VAL A 244 6.17 -8.44 -9.73
CA VAL A 244 6.15 -8.21 -8.28
C VAL A 244 7.43 -7.53 -7.83
N GLN A 245 8.59 -7.99 -8.33
CA GLN A 245 9.89 -7.41 -8.01
C GLN A 245 9.95 -5.92 -8.40
N ASP A 246 9.43 -5.53 -9.56
CA ASP A 246 9.43 -4.14 -10.00
C ASP A 246 8.59 -3.27 -9.04
N VAL A 247 7.39 -3.73 -8.68
CA VAL A 247 6.49 -3.01 -7.76
C VAL A 247 7.12 -2.82 -6.38
N ILE A 248 7.60 -3.89 -5.75
CA ILE A 248 8.16 -3.79 -4.39
C ILE A 248 9.50 -3.03 -4.37
N SER A 249 10.29 -3.07 -5.45
CA SER A 249 11.54 -2.30 -5.54
C SER A 249 11.26 -0.81 -5.51
N VAL A 250 10.24 -0.35 -6.26
CA VAL A 250 9.87 1.07 -6.28
C VAL A 250 9.12 1.47 -5.00
N MET A 251 8.37 0.57 -4.38
CA MET A 251 7.79 0.82 -3.05
C MET A 251 8.89 1.09 -2.01
N LEU A 252 9.98 0.30 -2.02
CA LEU A 252 11.10 0.50 -1.11
C LEU A 252 11.74 1.89 -1.28
N THR A 253 12.06 2.27 -2.52
CA THR A 253 12.85 3.49 -2.79
C THR A 253 12.01 4.77 -2.86
N CYS A 254 10.71 4.69 -3.12
CA CYS A 254 9.86 5.86 -3.41
C CYS A 254 8.51 5.88 -2.65
N GLY A 255 8.22 4.89 -1.81
CA GLY A 255 6.86 4.68 -1.33
C GLY A 255 6.44 5.51 -0.10
N MET A 256 7.38 6.10 0.62
CA MET A 256 7.14 6.82 1.88
C MET A 256 7.33 8.34 1.74
N TYR A 257 7.09 8.88 0.55
CA TYR A 257 7.31 10.28 0.22
C TYR A 257 8.76 10.70 0.53
N ASP A 258 8.95 11.86 1.15
CA ASP A 258 10.24 12.42 1.53
C ASP A 258 10.89 11.63 2.69
N TYR A 259 10.17 10.65 3.28
CA TYR A 259 10.72 9.71 4.25
C TYR A 259 11.34 8.47 3.61
N SER A 260 11.25 8.25 2.29
CA SER A 260 11.64 6.97 1.67
C SER A 260 13.11 6.57 1.89
N GLY A 261 14.03 7.54 1.90
CA GLY A 261 15.45 7.29 2.18
C GLY A 261 15.70 6.87 3.64
N GLU A 262 15.12 7.61 4.59
CA GLU A 262 15.23 7.30 6.02
C GLU A 262 14.49 6.02 6.39
N TRP A 263 13.34 5.76 5.77
CA TRP A 263 12.58 4.52 5.88
C TRP A 263 13.40 3.32 5.43
N THR A 264 14.08 3.40 4.28
CA THR A 264 14.94 2.33 3.79
C THR A 264 16.11 2.07 4.75
N TYR A 265 16.64 3.12 5.38
CA TYR A 265 17.76 3.02 6.33
C TYR A 265 17.35 2.43 7.69
N ARG A 266 16.17 2.79 8.21
CA ARG A 266 15.70 2.38 9.55
C ARG A 266 14.86 1.11 9.55
N VAL A 267 13.91 1.01 8.62
CA VAL A 267 12.89 -0.03 8.57
C VAL A 267 13.22 -1.08 7.52
N GLY A 268 13.61 -0.62 6.31
CA GLY A 268 14.05 -1.50 5.22
C GLY A 268 13.00 -2.49 4.72
N ILE A 269 11.72 -2.22 4.93
CA ILE A 269 10.60 -3.03 4.40
C ILE A 269 9.94 -2.25 3.25
N PRO A 270 9.81 -2.79 2.03
CA PRO A 270 9.05 -2.13 0.97
C PRO A 270 7.65 -1.68 1.43
N ALA A 271 7.32 -0.40 1.31
CA ALA A 271 6.05 0.11 1.84
C ALA A 271 5.46 1.22 0.97
N LYS A 272 4.16 1.49 1.15
CA LYS A 272 3.50 2.67 0.59
C LYS A 272 2.55 3.27 1.62
N SER A 273 2.67 4.58 1.81
CA SER A 273 1.79 5.39 2.65
C SER A 273 0.71 6.11 1.84
N GLY A 274 -0.41 6.44 2.48
CA GLY A 274 -1.48 7.25 1.93
C GLY A 274 -1.96 8.30 2.94
N VAL A 275 -2.32 9.49 2.44
CA VAL A 275 -2.80 10.61 3.28
C VAL A 275 -4.12 10.32 4.02
N GLY A 276 -4.79 9.21 3.68
CA GLY A 276 -5.88 8.67 4.48
C GLY A 276 -5.43 8.11 5.83
N GLY A 277 -4.13 8.02 6.12
CA GLY A 277 -3.58 7.44 7.36
C GLY A 277 -3.21 5.96 7.25
N GLY A 278 -3.25 5.39 6.04
CA GLY A 278 -2.90 4.01 5.79
C GLY A 278 -1.41 3.82 5.49
N ILE A 279 -0.85 2.68 5.89
CA ILE A 279 0.44 2.17 5.40
C ILE A 279 0.26 0.70 5.05
N THR A 280 0.72 0.31 3.86
CA THR A 280 0.89 -1.09 3.46
C THR A 280 2.39 -1.38 3.35
N ALA A 281 2.87 -2.48 3.95
CA ALA A 281 4.29 -2.86 3.91
C ALA A 281 4.44 -4.36 3.63
N VAL A 282 5.43 -4.72 2.81
CA VAL A 282 5.61 -6.04 2.23
C VAL A 282 6.93 -6.63 2.71
N VAL A 283 6.89 -7.77 3.40
CA VAL A 283 8.08 -8.56 3.73
C VAL A 283 8.11 -9.76 2.78
N PRO A 284 8.93 -9.73 1.71
CA PRO A 284 8.88 -10.73 0.64
C PRO A 284 9.01 -12.16 1.18
N GLY A 285 8.12 -13.05 0.73
CA GLY A 285 8.09 -14.46 1.13
C GLY A 285 7.59 -14.73 2.56
N ARG A 286 7.19 -13.71 3.33
CA ARG A 286 6.82 -13.88 4.75
C ARG A 286 5.44 -13.31 5.08
N ILE A 287 5.32 -11.98 5.08
CA ILE A 287 4.11 -11.30 5.56
C ILE A 287 3.81 -10.01 4.78
N GLY A 288 2.54 -9.63 4.80
CA GLY A 288 2.07 -8.28 4.53
C GLY A 288 1.56 -7.60 5.79
N ILE A 289 1.84 -6.32 5.92
CA ILE A 289 1.45 -5.48 7.06
C ILE A 289 0.53 -4.38 6.53
N GLY A 290 -0.57 -4.14 7.23
CA GLY A 290 -1.52 -3.06 6.97
C GLY A 290 -1.82 -2.32 8.26
N THR A 291 -1.55 -1.01 8.30
CA THR A 291 -1.90 -0.16 9.44
C THR A 291 -2.81 0.98 9.00
N PHE A 292 -3.68 1.42 9.90
CA PHE A 292 -4.51 2.61 9.72
C PHE A 292 -4.44 3.48 10.98
N SER A 293 -4.05 4.73 10.82
CA SER A 293 -4.13 5.78 11.83
C SER A 293 -4.13 7.15 11.13
N PRO A 294 -5.21 7.95 11.20
CA PRO A 294 -5.34 9.18 10.43
C PRO A 294 -4.28 10.28 10.66
N PRO A 295 -3.78 10.55 11.89
CA PRO A 295 -2.78 11.59 12.10
C PRO A 295 -1.47 11.32 11.35
N LEU A 296 -1.06 12.30 10.55
CA LEU A 296 0.13 12.27 9.71
C LEU A 296 1.24 13.17 10.27
N ASP A 297 2.49 12.76 10.09
CA ASP A 297 3.65 13.59 10.30
C ASP A 297 3.77 14.71 9.24
N GLU A 298 4.79 15.57 9.38
CA GLU A 298 5.08 16.64 8.42
C GLU A 298 5.42 16.14 7.01
N LYS A 299 5.79 14.85 6.86
CA LYS A 299 6.09 14.20 5.58
C LYS A 299 4.87 13.50 4.97
N GLY A 300 3.70 13.59 5.61
CA GLY A 300 2.43 13.03 5.13
C GLY A 300 2.25 11.53 5.41
N ASN A 301 2.96 10.98 6.39
CA ASN A 301 2.90 9.57 6.76
C ASN A 301 2.24 9.36 8.12
N SER A 302 1.49 8.26 8.27
CA SER A 302 0.86 7.91 9.56
C SER A 302 1.89 7.73 10.67
N VAL A 303 1.82 8.55 11.73
CA VAL A 303 2.80 8.53 12.83
C VAL A 303 2.81 7.18 13.54
N ARG A 304 1.64 6.68 13.94
CA ARG A 304 1.52 5.38 14.61
C ARG A 304 1.83 4.23 13.67
N GLY A 305 1.47 4.34 12.38
CA GLY A 305 1.80 3.33 11.38
C GLY A 305 3.31 3.15 11.18
N ILE A 306 4.07 4.26 11.14
CA ILE A 306 5.54 4.22 11.07
C ILE A 306 6.11 3.48 12.29
N LYS A 307 5.70 3.88 13.50
CA LYS A 307 6.20 3.30 14.76
C LYS A 307 5.96 1.79 14.84
N VAL A 308 4.79 1.33 14.42
CA VAL A 308 4.47 -0.10 14.35
C VAL A 308 5.40 -0.85 13.40
N CYS A 309 5.66 -0.28 12.21
CA CYS A 309 6.56 -0.91 11.25
C CYS A 309 8.02 -0.90 11.71
N GLU A 310 8.46 0.15 12.41
CA GLU A 310 9.80 0.26 13.01
C GLU A 310 10.02 -0.85 14.05
N ASP A 311 9.09 -1.03 14.99
CA ASP A 311 9.22 -2.05 16.03
C ASP A 311 9.11 -3.47 15.45
N LEU A 312 8.20 -3.72 14.51
CA LEU A 312 8.12 -5.00 13.80
C LEU A 312 9.43 -5.32 13.07
N ALA A 313 9.99 -4.34 12.34
CA ALA A 313 11.23 -4.53 11.60
C ALA A 313 12.41 -4.85 12.51
N LYS A 314 12.51 -4.13 13.63
CA LYS A 314 13.56 -4.29 14.63
C LYS A 314 13.44 -5.63 15.37
N ASP A 315 12.29 -5.90 15.98
CA ASP A 315 12.13 -7.03 16.90
C ASP A 315 12.20 -8.39 16.20
N PHE A 316 11.75 -8.48 14.95
CA PHE A 316 11.76 -9.70 14.14
C PHE A 316 12.80 -9.69 13.02
N GLY A 317 13.65 -8.67 12.98
CA GLY A 317 14.72 -8.53 11.98
C GLY A 317 14.23 -8.56 10.54
N LEU A 318 13.11 -7.90 10.24
CA LEU A 318 12.42 -7.94 8.94
C LEU A 318 13.04 -7.02 7.87
N HIS A 319 14.02 -6.22 8.27
CA HIS A 319 14.71 -5.30 7.37
C HIS A 319 15.40 -6.07 6.22
N LEU A 320 15.17 -5.67 4.97
CA LEU A 320 15.59 -6.40 3.76
C LEU A 320 17.11 -6.70 3.71
N PHE A 321 17.93 -5.81 4.27
CA PHE A 321 19.39 -5.95 4.34
C PHE A 321 19.91 -6.53 5.67
N ASN A 322 19.03 -7.00 6.56
CA ASN A 322 19.45 -7.56 7.83
C ASN A 322 20.05 -8.96 7.65
N GLY A 323 21.34 -9.10 7.97
CA GLY A 323 22.03 -10.39 8.01
C GLY A 323 22.23 -10.93 9.43
N ALA A 324 21.83 -10.19 10.46
CA ALA A 324 21.97 -10.61 11.86
C ALA A 324 20.80 -11.50 12.28
N LYS A 325 21.05 -12.40 13.25
CA LYS A 325 19.99 -13.19 13.88
C LYS A 325 19.00 -12.23 14.58
N PRO A 326 17.70 -12.30 14.31
CA PRO A 326 16.73 -11.43 14.96
C PRO A 326 16.60 -11.76 16.45
N ASP A 327 16.18 -10.77 17.24
CA ASP A 327 15.89 -10.95 18.67
C ASP A 327 14.74 -11.94 18.88
N ARG A 328 13.79 -12.00 17.92
CA ARG A 328 12.65 -12.90 17.91
C ARG A 328 12.50 -13.60 16.56
N ASP A 329 12.23 -14.89 16.60
CA ASP A 329 11.85 -15.64 15.40
C ASP A 329 10.35 -15.44 15.11
N LEU A 330 10.05 -14.86 13.95
CA LEU A 330 8.66 -14.57 13.56
C LEU A 330 7.82 -15.85 13.39
N GLU A 331 8.39 -16.91 12.83
CA GLU A 331 7.66 -18.15 12.53
C GLU A 331 7.36 -18.92 13.81
N GLU A 332 8.28 -18.93 14.78
CA GLU A 332 8.05 -19.49 16.11
C GLU A 332 6.93 -18.75 16.83
N TRP A 333 6.96 -17.42 16.79
CA TRP A 333 5.94 -16.58 17.41
C TRP A 333 4.58 -16.73 16.75
N MET A 334 4.50 -16.83 15.42
CA MET A 334 3.23 -17.05 14.74
C MET A 334 2.64 -18.43 15.04
N ASN A 335 3.49 -19.47 15.07
CA ASN A 335 3.05 -20.85 15.25
C ASN A 335 2.90 -21.29 16.71
N GLY A 336 3.30 -20.45 17.68
CA GLY A 336 3.22 -20.78 19.10
C GLY A 336 4.17 -21.90 19.52
N ARG A 337 5.30 -22.07 18.83
CA ARG A 337 6.35 -23.00 19.28
C ARG A 337 7.14 -22.31 20.40
N PRO A 338 7.40 -22.99 21.53
CA PRO A 338 8.24 -22.42 22.57
C PRO A 338 9.62 -22.12 21.97
N ALA A 339 10.17 -20.97 22.31
CA ALA A 339 11.58 -20.70 22.09
C ALA A 339 12.38 -21.79 22.81
N ASP A 340 12.90 -22.76 22.08
CA ASP A 340 13.82 -23.75 22.61
C ASP A 340 15.10 -23.02 23.03
N GLY A 341 15.16 -22.57 24.28
CA GLY A 341 16.38 -21.97 24.83
C GLY A 341 16.24 -20.95 25.94
N ALA A 342 15.54 -21.28 27.03
CA ALA A 342 15.78 -20.64 28.31
C ALA A 342 15.83 -21.71 29.43
N TRP A 343 17.06 -22.12 29.77
CA TRP A 343 17.41 -22.66 31.09
C TRP A 343 18.26 -21.63 31.81
#